data_AF-A0A2G9UGR1-F1
#
_entry.id   AF-A0A2G9UGR1-F1
#
_cell.length_a   1.000
_cell.length_b   1.000
_cell.length_c   1.000
_cell.angle_alpha   90.00
_cell.angle_beta   90.00
_cell.angle_gamma   90.00
#
_symmetry.space_group_name_H-M   'P 1'
#
loop_
_entity.id
_entity.type
_entity.pdbx_description
1 polymer ?
#
loop_
_entity_poly.entity_id
_entity_poly.type
_entity_poly.pdbx_seq_one_letter_code
_entity_poly.pdbx_strand_id
1 'polypeptide(L)' 'MTPTQKLWLCCRTWRDNGVKIIYVQVGEPLEEDAQNVKTIVGNQSDNILTVHDYSKLDKNVISDVVKRMCSRKH' A
#
# COMPACT_ATOMS: atom_id res chain seq x y z
N MET A 1 1.14 -23.03 -6.06
CA MET A 1 1.31 -21.59 -5.78
C MET A 1 0.04 -21.06 -5.14
N THR A 2 0.11 -20.55 -3.91
CA THR A 2 -1.06 -20.07 -3.14
C THR A 2 -1.59 -18.73 -3.68
N PRO A 3 -2.83 -18.32 -3.34
CA PRO A 3 -3.35 -17.00 -3.71
C PRO A 3 -2.43 -15.85 -3.26
N THR A 4 -1.87 -15.95 -2.05
CA THR A 4 -0.93 -14.99 -1.48
C THR A 4 0.36 -14.87 -2.31
N GLN A 5 0.92 -16.01 -2.75
CA GLN A 5 2.11 -16.03 -3.60
C GLN A 5 1.85 -15.37 -4.98
N LYS A 6 0.65 -15.57 -5.55
CA LYS A 6 0.25 -14.92 -6.81
C LYS A 6 0.16 -13.40 -6.65
N LEU A 7 -0.42 -12.93 -5.56
CA LEU A 7 -0.52 -11.49 -5.25
C LEU A 7 0.88 -10.86 -5.16
N TRP A 8 1.79 -11.48 -4.41
CA TRP A 8 3.15 -10.95 -4.25
C TRP A 8 3.92 -10.86 -5.57
N LEU A 9 3.82 -11.91 -6.41
CA LEU A 9 4.42 -11.91 -7.73
C LEU A 9 3.85 -10.79 -8.61
N CYS A 10 2.54 -10.59 -8.58
CA CYS A 10 1.87 -9.51 -9.32
C CYS A 10 2.35 -8.12 -8.88
N CYS A 11 2.34 -7.86 -7.57
CA CYS A 11 2.79 -6.58 -7.02
C CYS A 11 4.27 -6.32 -7.33
N ARG A 12 5.12 -7.35 -7.27
CA ARG A 12 6.52 -7.25 -7.67
C ARG A 12 6.64 -6.87 -9.14
N THR A 13 5.97 -7.60 -10.04
CA THR A 13 6.01 -7.31 -11.48
C THR A 13 5.57 -5.88 -11.78
N TRP A 14 4.51 -5.39 -11.13
CA TRP A 14 4.06 -4.00 -11.30
C TRP A 14 5.15 -3.00 -10.89
N ARG A 15 5.78 -3.18 -9.73
CA ARG A 15 6.87 -2.31 -9.27
C ARG A 15 8.09 -2.38 -10.19
N ASP A 16 8.45 -3.56 -10.67
CA ASP A 16 9.56 -3.75 -11.61
C ASP A 16 9.28 -3.03 -12.96
N ASN A 17 8.01 -2.75 -13.27
CA ASN A 17 7.58 -1.93 -14.43
C ASN A 17 7.33 -0.45 -14.06
N GLY A 18 7.80 0.02 -12.91
CA GLY A 18 7.66 1.42 -12.48
C GLY A 18 6.26 1.80 -11.96
N VAL A 19 5.36 0.84 -11.75
CA VAL A 19 4.05 1.10 -11.15
C VAL A 19 4.22 1.34 -9.65
N LYS A 20 3.80 2.53 -9.20
CA LYS A 20 3.74 2.87 -7.77
C LYS A 20 2.49 2.25 -7.14
N ILE A 21 2.69 1.52 -6.04
CA ILE A 21 1.59 0.89 -5.28
C ILE A 21 1.44 1.65 -3.96
N ILE A 22 0.23 2.13 -3.68
CA ILE A 22 -0.15 2.73 -2.40
C ILE A 22 -1.09 1.76 -1.69
N TYR A 23 -0.76 1.40 -0.46
CA TYR A 23 -1.54 0.52 0.37
C TYR A 23 -2.28 1.33 1.44
N VAL A 24 -3.60 1.17 1.51
CA VAL A 24 -4.44 1.84 2.51
C VAL A 24 -5.08 0.76 3.38
N GLN A 25 -4.68 0.71 4.64
CA GLN A 25 -5.23 -0.15 5.66
C GLN A 25 -6.35 0.56 6.40
N VAL A 26 -7.49 -0.11 6.56
CA VAL A 26 -8.62 0.38 7.35
C VAL A 26 -8.85 -0.60 8.51
N GLY A 27 -8.88 -0.09 9.74
CA GLY A 27 -8.98 -0.94 10.93
C GLY A 27 -7.63 -1.31 11.53
N GLU A 28 -7.69 -2.20 12.52
CA GLU A 28 -6.50 -2.73 13.17
C GLU A 28 -5.77 -3.74 12.25
N PRO A 29 -4.43 -3.73 12.23
CA PRO A 29 -3.68 -4.71 11.48
C PRO A 29 -3.80 -6.10 12.09
N LEU A 30 -4.18 -7.05 11.24
CA LEU A 30 -3.98 -8.47 11.53
C LEU A 30 -2.47 -8.71 11.59
N GLU A 31 -1.97 -9.36 12.64
CA GLU A 31 -0.53 -9.58 12.85
C GLU A 31 0.15 -10.27 11.66
N GLU A 32 -0.59 -11.13 10.94
CA GLU A 32 -0.11 -11.82 9.73
C GLU A 32 0.10 -10.86 8.53
N ASP A 33 -0.55 -9.70 8.49
CA ASP A 33 -0.51 -8.78 7.34
C ASP A 33 0.66 -7.80 7.38
N ALA A 34 1.19 -7.46 8.56
CA ALA A 34 2.22 -6.42 8.69
C ALA A 34 3.53 -6.75 7.93
N GLN A 35 3.93 -8.03 7.88
CA GLN A 35 5.05 -8.48 7.04
C GLN A 35 4.68 -8.51 5.55
N ASN A 36 3.42 -8.76 5.22
CA ASN A 36 2.93 -8.89 3.84
C ASN A 36 2.81 -7.53 3.13
N VAL A 37 2.46 -6.46 3.87
CA VAL A 37 2.30 -5.12 3.29
C VAL A 37 3.62 -4.61 2.70
N LYS A 38 4.76 -4.84 3.36
CA LYS A 38 6.08 -4.47 2.82
C LYS A 38 6.39 -5.21 1.52
N THR A 39 5.94 -6.45 1.38
CA THR A 39 6.07 -7.22 0.13
C THR A 39 5.21 -6.64 -1.01
N ILE A 40 4.10 -5.96 -0.67
CA ILE A 40 3.18 -5.31 -1.62
C ILE A 40 3.68 -3.92 -2.05
N VAL A 41 4.18 -3.09 -1.13
CA VAL A 41 4.65 -1.74 -1.49
C VAL A 41 6.16 -1.67 -1.81
N GLY A 42 6.92 -2.71 -1.47
CA GLY A 42 8.38 -2.74 -1.59
C GLY A 42 9.07 -1.90 -0.51
N ASN A 43 10.23 -1.33 -0.83
CA ASN A 43 11.02 -0.51 0.10
C ASN A 43 10.43 0.90 0.33
N GLN A 44 9.23 1.18 -0.19
CA GLN A 44 8.56 2.47 -0.08
C GLN A 44 7.55 2.46 1.07
N SER A 45 8.03 2.46 2.32
CA SER A 45 7.17 2.51 3.52
C SER A 45 6.24 3.72 3.54
N ASP A 46 6.67 4.83 2.91
CA ASP A 46 5.88 6.04 2.73
C ASP A 46 4.65 5.85 1.84
N ASN A 47 4.44 4.67 1.24
CA ASN A 47 3.23 4.35 0.49
C ASN A 47 2.20 3.55 1.32
N ILE A 48 2.46 3.33 2.60
CA ILE A 48 1.52 2.69 3.52
C ILE A 48 0.76 3.78 4.28
N LEU A 49 -0.56 3.72 4.23
CA LEU A 49 -1.46 4.54 5.04
C LEU A 49 -2.31 3.61 5.91
N THR A 50 -2.52 4.00 7.16
CA THR A 50 -3.41 3.29 8.07
C THR A 50 -4.44 4.27 8.60
N VAL A 51 -5.71 3.88 8.51
CA VAL A 51 -6.84 4.61 9.07
C VAL A 51 -7.58 3.69 10.03
N HIS A 52 -8.06 4.25 11.14
CA HIS A 52 -8.66 3.46 12.21
C HIS A 52 -9.99 2.82 11.81
N ASP A 53 -10.78 3.50 10.97
CA ASP A 53 -12.07 3.01 10.49
C ASP A 53 -12.50 3.76 9.21
N TYR A 54 -13.55 3.26 8.55
CA TYR A 54 -14.04 3.82 7.29
C TYR A 54 -14.54 5.26 7.39
N SER A 55 -14.99 5.72 8.57
CA SER A 55 -15.41 7.12 8.75
C SER A 55 -14.25 8.10 8.63
N LYS A 56 -13.01 7.60 8.80
CA LYS A 56 -11.77 8.37 8.68
C LYS A 56 -11.19 8.37 7.27
N LEU A 57 -11.80 7.68 6.29
CA LEU A 57 -11.50 7.85 4.87
C LEU A 57 -12.09 9.16 4.34
N ASP A 58 -11.60 10.27 4.88
CA ASP A 58 -12.05 11.60 4.56
C ASP A 58 -11.20 12.25 3.44
N LYS A 59 -11.50 13.52 3.16
CA LYS A 59 -10.78 14.29 2.14
C LYS A 59 -9.29 14.44 2.45
N ASN A 60 -8.87 14.38 3.71
CA ASN A 60 -7.46 14.50 4.09
C ASN A 60 -6.69 13.25 3.69
N VAL A 61 -7.25 12.06 3.98
CA VAL A 61 -6.63 10.79 3.59
C VAL A 61 -6.56 10.66 2.08
N ILE A 62 -7.65 11.00 1.38
CA ILE A 62 -7.67 11.00 -0.10
C ILE A 62 -6.63 11.98 -0.66
N SER A 63 -6.53 13.18 -0.09
CA SER A 63 -5.52 14.17 -0.48
C SER A 63 -4.11 13.64 -0.28
N ASP A 64 -3.84 12.94 0.82
CA ASP A 64 -2.53 12.36 1.09
C ASP A 64 -2.19 11.19 0.16
N VAL A 65 -3.18 10.35 -0.21
CA VAL A 65 -3.01 9.35 -1.27
C VAL A 65 -2.64 10.04 -2.59
N VAL A 66 -3.36 11.09 -2.99
CA VAL A 66 -3.08 11.83 -4.23
C VAL A 66 -1.69 12.45 -4.20
N LYS A 67 -1.30 13.11 -3.11
CA LYS A 67 0.06 13.68 -2.95
C LYS A 67 1.13 12.60 -3.08
N ARG A 68 0.91 11.42 -2.49
CA ARG A 68 1.84 10.29 -2.63
C ARG A 68 1.85 9.73 -4.06
N MET A 69 0.74 9.68 -4.77
CA MET A 69 0.75 9.29 -6.19
C MET A 69 1.52 10.29 -7.05
N CYS A 70 1.34 11.58 -6.81
CA CYS A 70 1.93 12.66 -7.60
C CYS A 70 3.36 13.02 -7.16
N SER A 71 3.84 12.52 -6.02
CA SER A 71 5.19 12.83 -5.54
C SER A 71 6.24 12.14 -6.41
N ARG A 72 6.94 12.96 -7.21
CA ARG A 72 8.07 12.56 -8.05
C ARG A 72 9.38 12.41 -7.26
N LYS A 73 9.35 11.96 -5.99
CA LYS A 73 10.60 11.81 -5.23
C LYS A 73 11.53 10.83 -5.96
N HIS A 74 12.57 11.40 -6.56
CA HIS A 74 13.77 10.74 -7.07
C HIS A 74 14.58 10.17 -5.91
#